data_AF-A0A081AJ63-F1
#
_entry.id   AF-A0A081AJ63-F1
#
_cell.length_a   1.000
_cell.length_b   1.000
_cell.length_c   1.000
_cell.angle_alpha   90.00
_cell.angle_beta   90.00
_cell.angle_gamma   90.00
#
_symmetry.space_group_name_H-M   'P 1'
#
loop_
_entity.id
_entity.type
_entity.pdbx_description
1 polymer ?
#
loop_
_entity_poly.entity_id
_entity_poly.type
_entity_poly.pdbx_seq_one_letter_code
_entity_poly.pdbx_strand_id
1 'polypeptide(L)'
;MRFFRSSKRPPHGLNAKLPPPPASLQSSTGPKETTITYTGGALCVTLQRAKSRFLEEEGPMRLVWPKDQRLGITFIEMPQGGVAVKDVPGMRCDVSPGQELTRVNKVSVSGKSFQEVMELLQNAQSPCVLDFSPPPSPILVSEVLGPARLLGVRKGMVLRSVDGSSMVGANLCDVGSALHGASDSAPVRLTFTAYDNVVHLRNRSSSLAESPQKPRASFRNTLGIGAVLAALSL
;
A
#
# COMPACT_ATOMS: atom_id res chain seq x y z
N MET A 1 52.11 65.89 -29.04
CA MET A 1 51.58 66.41 -27.75
C MET A 1 50.52 65.42 -27.25
N ARG A 2 50.82 64.64 -26.20
CA ARG A 2 50.26 64.73 -24.80
C ARG A 2 48.85 64.10 -24.67
N PHE A 3 48.50 63.11 -23.83
CA PHE A 3 49.20 62.20 -22.89
C PHE A 3 48.37 60.88 -22.71
N PHE A 4 49.10 59.76 -22.68
CA PHE A 4 48.96 58.37 -22.17
C PHE A 4 47.72 57.74 -21.48
N ARG A 5 47.63 56.42 -21.78
CA ARG A 5 47.52 55.21 -20.90
C ARG A 5 46.17 54.62 -20.49
N SER A 6 46.10 53.31 -20.74
CA SER A 6 45.24 52.28 -20.18
C SER A 6 45.15 52.30 -18.65
N SER A 7 43.93 52.10 -18.13
CA SER A 7 43.70 51.31 -16.91
C SER A 7 42.29 50.69 -16.92
N LYS A 8 42.25 49.36 -16.78
CA LYS A 8 41.06 48.55 -16.52
C LYS A 8 40.37 48.99 -15.21
N ARG A 9 39.04 49.13 -15.21
CA ARG A 9 38.16 48.85 -14.06
C ARG A 9 36.78 48.38 -14.55
N PRO A 10 36.24 47.26 -14.03
CA PRO A 10 34.88 46.83 -14.28
C PRO A 10 33.90 47.55 -13.32
N PRO A 11 32.67 47.89 -13.73
CA PRO A 11 31.66 48.34 -12.79
C PRO A 11 31.06 47.14 -12.05
N HIS A 12 31.31 47.09 -10.73
CA HIS A 12 30.38 46.51 -9.75
C HIS A 12 28.96 47.02 -10.08
N GLY A 13 27.90 46.22 -10.11
CA GLY A 13 27.55 45.15 -9.21
C GLY A 13 26.12 45.45 -8.74
N LEU A 14 25.12 45.08 -9.54
CA LEU A 14 23.73 44.97 -9.10
C LEU A 14 23.26 43.56 -9.45
N ASN A 15 23.76 42.62 -8.64
CA ASN A 15 23.21 41.29 -8.54
C ASN A 15 21.89 41.43 -7.77
N ALA A 16 20.84 41.89 -8.46
CA ALA A 16 19.48 41.83 -7.96
C ALA A 16 19.04 40.38 -8.01
N LYS A 17 19.49 39.63 -7.00
CA LYS A 17 19.03 38.29 -6.67
C LYS A 17 17.53 38.42 -6.41
N LEU A 18 16.72 38.13 -7.42
CA LEU A 18 15.28 37.95 -7.25
C LEU A 18 15.10 37.05 -6.02
N PRO A 19 14.32 37.46 -5.01
CA PRO A 19 14.05 36.59 -3.88
C PRO A 19 13.46 35.30 -4.47
N PRO A 20 13.91 34.11 -3.99
CA PRO A 20 13.23 32.88 -4.36
C PRO A 20 11.73 33.08 -4.06
N PRO A 21 10.83 32.61 -4.94
CA PRO A 21 9.42 32.68 -4.65
C PRO A 21 9.19 32.15 -3.24
N PRO A 22 8.33 32.80 -2.43
CA PRO A 22 8.13 32.36 -1.06
C PRO A 22 7.78 30.87 -1.08
N ALA A 23 8.35 30.11 -0.15
CA ALA A 23 8.19 28.66 -0.02
C ALA A 23 6.72 28.21 0.16
N SER A 24 5.78 29.15 0.12
CA SER A 24 4.34 28.99 0.06
C SER A 24 3.77 28.82 -1.36
N LEU A 25 4.58 28.65 -2.41
CA LEU A 25 4.18 27.88 -3.61
C LEU A 25 4.48 26.39 -3.42
N GLN A 26 3.93 25.89 -2.31
CA GLN A 26 3.16 24.65 -2.23
C GLN A 26 3.70 23.49 -3.06
N SER A 27 4.43 22.62 -2.37
CA SER A 27 4.26 21.19 -2.53
C SER A 27 2.82 20.92 -2.94
N SER A 28 2.58 20.50 -4.18
CA SER A 28 1.42 19.68 -4.45
C SER A 28 1.67 18.37 -3.70
N THR A 29 1.45 18.38 -2.38
CA THR A 29 0.93 17.22 -1.69
C THR A 29 -0.43 17.01 -2.31
N GLY A 30 -0.44 16.41 -3.50
CA GLY A 30 -1.61 15.72 -4.01
C GLY A 30 -2.15 14.87 -2.87
N PRO A 31 -3.47 14.73 -2.76
CA PRO A 31 -4.06 14.07 -1.61
C PRO A 31 -3.37 12.71 -1.45
N LYS A 32 -2.70 12.51 -0.30
CA LYS A 32 -1.89 11.30 -0.01
C LYS A 32 -2.71 10.03 -0.24
N GLU A 33 -4.03 10.18 -0.10
CA GLU A 33 -5.04 9.20 -0.37
C GLU A 33 -6.16 9.85 -1.19
N THR A 34 -6.66 9.15 -2.20
CA THR A 34 -7.84 9.53 -2.98
C THR A 34 -8.98 8.61 -2.58
N THR A 35 -10.03 9.16 -1.98
CA THR A 35 -11.21 8.40 -1.59
C THR A 35 -12.36 8.70 -2.55
N ILE A 36 -13.00 7.65 -3.06
CA ILE A 36 -14.19 7.76 -3.90
C ILE A 36 -15.33 6.96 -3.28
N THR A 37 -16.56 7.43 -3.50
CA THR A 37 -17.78 6.72 -3.14
C THR A 37 -18.27 5.99 -4.38
N TYR A 38 -18.42 4.67 -4.29
CA TYR A 38 -18.90 3.79 -5.34
C TYR A 38 -20.32 3.33 -5.01
N THR A 39 -21.27 3.67 -5.87
CA THR A 39 -22.70 3.38 -5.68
C THR A 39 -23.21 2.29 -6.62
N GLY A 40 -22.33 1.39 -7.07
CA GLY A 40 -22.66 0.38 -8.07
C GLY A 40 -22.41 0.83 -9.51
N GLY A 41 -22.57 -0.10 -10.45
CA GLY A 41 -22.34 0.15 -11.88
C GLY A 41 -20.87 0.08 -12.30
N ALA A 42 -20.47 0.90 -13.28
CA ALA A 42 -19.12 0.86 -13.83
C ALA A 42 -18.13 1.63 -12.94
N LEU A 43 -17.25 0.92 -12.24
CA LEU A 43 -16.22 1.53 -11.39
C LEU A 43 -15.23 2.43 -12.17
N CYS A 44 -15.16 2.30 -13.50
CA CYS A 44 -14.30 3.11 -14.38
C CYS A 44 -12.80 2.98 -14.07
N VAL A 45 -12.41 1.93 -13.36
CA VAL A 45 -11.02 1.54 -13.12
C VAL A 45 -10.88 0.05 -13.32
N THR A 46 -9.67 -0.37 -13.62
CA THR A 46 -9.32 -1.77 -13.73
C THR A 46 -8.31 -2.08 -12.65
N LEU A 47 -8.59 -3.11 -11.85
CA LEU A 47 -7.75 -3.50 -10.71
C LEU A 47 -6.95 -4.75 -11.08
N GLN A 48 -5.69 -4.77 -10.66
CA GLN A 48 -4.83 -5.94 -10.82
C GLN A 48 -3.90 -6.10 -9.63
N ARG A 49 -3.46 -7.34 -9.38
CA ARG A 49 -2.38 -7.56 -8.44
C ARG A 49 -1.05 -7.11 -9.05
N ALA A 50 -0.22 -6.40 -8.28
CA ALA A 50 1.11 -6.06 -8.73
C ALA A 50 1.91 -7.35 -9.03
N LYS A 51 2.62 -7.38 -10.17
CA LYS A 51 3.50 -8.51 -10.51
C LYS A 51 4.84 -8.35 -9.79
N SER A 52 4.96 -9.00 -8.63
CA SER A 52 6.16 -9.60 -8.01
C SER A 52 7.52 -8.87 -7.96
N ARG A 53 7.69 -7.61 -8.38
CA ARG A 53 9.05 -7.04 -8.43
C ARG A 53 9.62 -6.51 -7.12
N PHE A 54 8.88 -6.52 -6.00
CA PHE A 54 9.30 -5.74 -4.81
C PHE A 54 9.02 -6.40 -3.45
N LEU A 55 8.71 -7.69 -3.40
CA LEU A 55 8.44 -8.38 -2.13
C LEU A 55 9.45 -9.49 -1.79
N GLU A 56 10.32 -9.88 -2.72
CA GLU A 56 11.41 -10.81 -2.40
C GLU A 56 12.54 -10.13 -1.60
N GLU A 57 12.67 -8.80 -1.65
CA GLU A 57 13.59 -8.04 -0.78
C GLU A 57 12.97 -7.59 0.56
N GLU A 58 11.64 -7.56 0.67
CA GLU A 58 11.00 -7.32 1.98
C GLU A 58 11.17 -8.60 2.80
N GLY A 59 12.04 -8.56 3.80
CA GLY A 59 12.18 -9.62 4.79
C GLY A 59 10.84 -9.92 5.51
N PRO A 60 10.82 -10.94 6.39
CA PRO A 60 9.59 -11.36 7.03
C PRO A 60 8.90 -10.20 7.77
N MET A 61 7.58 -10.16 7.68
CA MET A 61 6.76 -9.16 8.31
C MET A 61 6.73 -9.40 9.82
N ARG A 62 7.33 -8.51 10.61
CA ARG A 62 7.47 -8.68 12.06
C ARG A 62 6.36 -7.96 12.82
N LEU A 63 5.62 -8.72 13.63
CA LEU A 63 4.65 -8.22 14.59
C LEU A 63 5.16 -8.44 16.02
N VAL A 64 5.15 -7.39 16.84
CA VAL A 64 5.43 -7.50 18.28
C VAL A 64 4.10 -7.54 19.01
N TRP A 65 3.81 -8.65 19.66
CA TRP A 65 2.57 -8.91 20.38
C TRP A 65 2.79 -8.94 21.90
N PRO A 66 2.33 -7.91 22.63
CA PRO A 66 2.26 -7.93 24.09
C PRO A 66 1.17 -8.90 24.57
N LYS A 67 1.52 -9.86 25.43
CA LYS A 67 0.58 -10.91 25.89
C LYS A 67 -0.52 -10.43 26.84
N ASP A 68 -0.40 -9.23 27.37
CA ASP A 68 -1.47 -8.52 28.09
C ASP A 68 -2.62 -8.10 27.16
N GLN A 69 -2.44 -8.22 25.84
CA GLN A 69 -3.44 -7.91 24.83
C GLN A 69 -3.85 -9.17 24.06
N ARG A 70 -5.09 -9.18 23.55
CA ARG A 70 -5.51 -10.23 22.60
C ARG A 70 -4.77 -10.04 21.28
N LEU A 71 -4.23 -11.11 20.71
CA LEU A 71 -3.55 -11.06 19.41
C LEU A 71 -4.48 -10.55 18.29
N GLY A 72 -5.77 -10.89 18.33
CA GLY A 72 -6.74 -10.44 17.34
C GLY A 72 -6.56 -11.04 15.94
N ILE A 73 -5.79 -12.13 15.83
CA ILE A 73 -5.52 -12.86 14.58
C ILE A 73 -6.06 -14.28 14.74
N THR A 74 -6.80 -14.76 13.75
CA THR A 74 -7.25 -16.15 13.66
C THR A 74 -6.36 -16.90 12.68
N PHE A 75 -5.94 -18.10 13.06
CA PHE A 75 -5.08 -18.96 12.24
C PHE A 75 -5.86 -20.11 11.61
N ILE A 76 -5.36 -20.61 10.49
CA ILE A 76 -5.77 -21.86 9.83
C ILE A 76 -4.54 -22.73 9.57
N GLU A 77 -4.69 -24.04 9.72
CA GLU A 77 -3.63 -25.00 9.41
C GLU A 77 -3.39 -25.07 7.89
N MET A 78 -2.12 -25.15 7.49
CA MET A 78 -1.75 -25.33 6.09
C MET A 78 -1.56 -26.81 5.75
N PRO A 79 -1.81 -27.23 4.49
CA PRO A 79 -1.62 -28.62 4.07
C PRO A 79 -0.21 -29.17 4.31
N GLN A 80 0.82 -28.32 4.19
CA GLN A 80 2.23 -28.66 4.41
C GLN A 80 2.68 -28.53 5.88
N GLY A 81 1.75 -28.32 6.82
CA GLY A 81 2.05 -27.95 8.19
C GLY A 81 2.34 -26.45 8.36
N GLY A 82 2.33 -25.98 9.60
CA GLY A 82 2.35 -24.57 9.97
C GLY A 82 0.96 -23.95 9.94
N VAL A 83 0.92 -22.63 10.08
CA VAL A 83 -0.34 -21.88 10.14
C VAL A 83 -0.29 -20.64 9.27
N ALA A 84 -1.41 -20.32 8.64
CA ALA A 84 -1.62 -19.06 7.92
C ALA A 84 -2.69 -18.22 8.63
N VAL A 85 -2.63 -16.91 8.42
CA VAL A 85 -3.68 -16.01 8.91
C VAL A 85 -4.95 -16.25 8.12
N LYS A 86 -6.01 -16.59 8.83
CA LYS A 86 -7.36 -16.75 8.27
C LYS A 86 -8.11 -15.43 8.26
N ASP A 87 -8.08 -14.72 9.38
CA ASP A 87 -8.85 -13.50 9.58
C ASP A 87 -8.20 -12.59 10.63
N VAL A 88 -8.44 -11.29 10.52
CA VAL A 88 -7.88 -10.24 11.39
C VAL A 88 -9.00 -9.28 11.81
N PRO A 89 -9.91 -9.74 12.69
CA PRO A 89 -11.04 -8.91 13.13
C PRO A 89 -10.53 -7.66 13.86
N GLY A 90 -10.93 -6.48 13.37
CA GLY A 90 -10.60 -5.19 13.99
C GLY A 90 -9.39 -4.45 13.41
N MET A 91 -8.76 -4.95 12.33
CA MET A 91 -7.99 -4.20 11.34
C MET A 91 -6.81 -3.33 11.83
N ARG A 92 -6.32 -3.54 13.05
CA ARG A 92 -5.21 -2.80 13.65
C ARG A 92 -3.85 -3.46 13.45
N CYS A 93 -3.77 -4.54 12.68
CA CYS A 93 -2.54 -5.30 12.52
C CYS A 93 -2.02 -5.17 11.10
N ASP A 94 -0.72 -5.01 10.96
CA ASP A 94 -0.05 -4.94 9.66
C ASP A 94 0.00 -6.30 8.94
N VAL A 95 -0.56 -7.34 9.57
CA VAL A 95 -0.68 -8.70 9.05
C VAL A 95 -2.02 -8.88 8.35
N SER A 96 -2.03 -9.62 7.25
CA SER A 96 -3.17 -9.83 6.38
C SER A 96 -3.52 -11.32 6.24
N PRO A 97 -4.80 -11.65 5.96
CA PRO A 97 -5.19 -13.00 5.59
C PRO A 97 -4.32 -13.59 4.47
N GLY A 98 -3.98 -14.87 4.61
CA GLY A 98 -3.12 -15.62 3.70
C GLY A 98 -1.62 -15.55 4.03
N GLN A 99 -1.17 -14.66 4.93
CA GLN A 99 0.23 -14.68 5.36
C GLN A 99 0.51 -15.88 6.28
N GLU A 100 1.52 -16.68 5.92
CA GLU A 100 2.05 -17.74 6.78
C GLU A 100 2.77 -17.16 8.00
N LEU A 101 2.54 -17.72 9.18
CA LEU A 101 3.39 -17.49 10.34
C LEU A 101 4.64 -18.37 10.19
N THR A 102 5.81 -17.75 10.13
CA THR A 102 7.09 -18.44 9.89
C THR A 102 7.91 -18.62 11.17
N ARG A 103 7.78 -17.70 12.14
CA ARG A 103 8.51 -17.76 13.41
C ARG A 103 7.70 -17.24 14.58
N VAL A 104 7.89 -17.86 15.74
CA VAL A 104 7.47 -17.37 17.05
C VAL A 104 8.74 -17.17 17.89
N ASN A 105 9.03 -15.92 18.25
CA ASN A 105 10.29 -15.47 18.84
C ASN A 105 11.52 -15.91 18.02
N LYS A 106 12.25 -16.91 18.52
CA LYS A 106 13.44 -17.48 17.89
C LYS A 106 13.18 -18.87 17.28
N VAL A 107 11.95 -19.37 17.38
CA VAL A 107 11.57 -20.74 17.00
C VAL A 107 10.83 -20.71 15.67
N SER A 108 11.35 -21.44 14.67
CA SER A 108 10.66 -21.65 13.40
C SER A 108 9.41 -22.51 13.60
N VAL A 109 8.32 -22.14 12.94
CA VAL A 109 7.05 -22.89 13.00
C VAL A 109 6.67 -23.58 11.69
N SER A 110 7.47 -23.41 10.63
CA SER A 110 7.25 -24.11 9.36
C SER A 110 7.32 -25.63 9.55
N GLY A 111 6.33 -26.35 9.05
CA GLY A 111 6.21 -27.81 9.15
C GLY A 111 5.73 -28.34 10.51
N LYS A 112 5.46 -27.47 11.50
CA LYS A 112 4.86 -27.88 12.79
C LYS A 112 3.36 -28.11 12.67
N SER A 113 2.79 -28.99 13.50
CA SER A 113 1.33 -29.15 13.56
C SER A 113 0.64 -27.90 14.11
N PHE A 114 -0.63 -27.68 13.77
CA PHE A 114 -1.40 -26.56 14.33
C PHE A 114 -1.36 -26.52 15.86
N GLN A 115 -1.48 -27.68 16.52
CA GLN A 115 -1.44 -27.78 17.98
C GLN A 115 -0.09 -27.31 18.55
N GLU A 116 1.04 -27.77 18.00
CA GLU A 116 2.37 -27.33 18.44
C GLU A 116 2.54 -25.81 18.30
N VAL A 117 2.04 -25.23 17.21
CA VAL A 117 2.13 -23.78 17.00
C VAL A 117 1.29 -23.02 18.03
N MET A 118 0.08 -23.50 18.33
CA MET A 118 -0.75 -22.89 19.38
C MET A 118 -0.10 -23.01 20.76
N GLU A 119 0.50 -24.15 21.09
CA GLU A 119 1.24 -24.33 22.35
C GLU A 119 2.46 -23.39 22.44
N LEU A 120 3.20 -23.20 21.34
CA LEU A 120 4.30 -22.22 21.27
C LEU A 120 3.79 -20.79 21.49
N LEU A 121 2.69 -20.42 20.83
CA LEU A 121 2.08 -19.10 20.98
C LEU A 121 1.57 -18.88 22.40
N GLN A 122 1.04 -19.91 23.08
CA GLN A 122 0.54 -19.81 24.45
C GLN A 122 1.67 -19.72 25.48
N ASN A 123 2.77 -20.46 25.28
CA ASN A 123 3.90 -20.51 26.22
C ASN A 123 5.00 -19.47 25.95
N ALA A 124 4.95 -18.76 24.81
CA ALA A 124 5.91 -17.72 24.48
C ALA A 124 5.97 -16.60 25.55
N GLN A 125 7.18 -16.15 25.87
CA GLN A 125 7.40 -15.01 26.75
C GLN A 125 6.89 -13.71 26.11
N SER A 126 6.40 -12.79 26.94
CA SER A 126 5.98 -11.45 26.52
C SER A 126 7.18 -10.49 26.51
N PRO A 127 7.30 -9.58 25.52
CA PRO A 127 6.50 -9.51 24.30
C PRO A 127 6.88 -10.62 23.31
N CYS A 128 5.88 -11.19 22.64
CA CYS A 128 6.07 -12.23 21.65
C CYS A 128 6.35 -11.61 20.28
N VAL A 129 7.45 -11.98 19.63
CA VAL A 129 7.80 -11.51 18.29
C VAL A 129 7.36 -12.56 17.27
N LEU A 130 6.46 -12.19 16.36
CA LEU A 130 5.92 -13.07 15.33
C LEU A 130 6.46 -12.62 13.97
N ASP A 131 7.12 -13.52 13.25
CA ASP A 131 7.57 -13.24 11.89
C ASP A 131 6.62 -13.94 10.90
N PHE A 132 6.01 -13.19 10.00
CA PHE A 132 5.13 -13.69 8.95
C PHE A 132 5.83 -13.65 7.59
N SER A 133 5.37 -14.48 6.66
CA SER A 133 5.74 -14.37 5.25
C SER A 133 5.46 -12.96 4.72
N PRO A 134 6.20 -12.49 3.69
CA PRO A 134 5.96 -11.19 3.10
C PRO A 134 4.49 -11.04 2.65
N PRO A 135 3.86 -9.87 2.87
CA PRO A 135 2.46 -9.67 2.48
C PRO A 135 2.30 -9.78 0.96
N PRO A 136 1.20 -10.31 0.44
CA PRO A 136 1.06 -10.48 -1.00
C PRO A 136 1.05 -9.11 -1.70
N SER A 137 1.49 -9.12 -2.96
CA SER A 137 1.63 -7.90 -3.77
C SER A 137 0.36 -7.06 -3.77
N PRO A 138 0.45 -5.72 -3.62
CA PRO A 138 -0.74 -4.88 -3.47
C PRO A 138 -1.62 -4.90 -4.73
N ILE A 139 -2.90 -4.58 -4.54
CA ILE A 139 -3.85 -4.40 -5.65
C ILE A 139 -3.73 -2.97 -6.16
N LEU A 140 -3.41 -2.81 -7.43
CA LEU A 140 -3.19 -1.53 -8.08
C LEU A 140 -4.15 -1.27 -9.23
N VAL A 141 -4.32 -0.01 -9.53
CA VAL A 141 -5.09 0.49 -10.66
C VAL A 141 -4.27 0.35 -11.93
N SER A 142 -4.65 -0.57 -12.82
CA SER A 142 -3.98 -0.79 -14.10
C SER A 142 -4.39 0.20 -15.17
N GLU A 143 -5.67 0.56 -15.17
CA GLU A 143 -6.33 1.42 -16.16
C GLU A 143 -7.38 2.28 -15.47
N VAL A 144 -7.61 3.48 -16.00
CA VAL A 144 -8.55 4.48 -15.46
C VAL A 144 -9.26 5.18 -16.60
N LEU A 145 -10.59 5.12 -16.57
CA LEU A 145 -11.47 5.83 -17.50
C LEU A 145 -11.81 7.24 -16.98
N GLY A 146 -12.41 8.06 -17.83
CA GLY A 146 -12.70 9.49 -17.58
C GLY A 146 -13.32 9.79 -16.21
N PRO A 147 -14.45 9.16 -15.83
CA PRO A 147 -15.13 9.45 -14.57
C PRO A 147 -14.23 9.25 -13.34
N ALA A 148 -13.55 8.10 -13.25
CA ALA A 148 -12.63 7.83 -12.14
C ALA A 148 -11.41 8.77 -12.14
N ARG A 149 -10.96 9.23 -13.31
CA ARG A 149 -9.87 10.21 -13.42
C ARG A 149 -10.29 11.59 -12.88
N LEU A 150 -11.54 12.00 -13.11
CA LEU A 150 -12.09 13.24 -12.55
C LEU A 150 -12.17 13.19 -11.02
N LEU A 151 -12.43 11.99 -10.46
CA LEU A 151 -12.42 11.73 -9.02
C LEU A 151 -11.01 11.59 -8.42
N GLY A 152 -9.95 11.89 -9.19
CA GLY A 152 -8.57 11.87 -8.70
C GLY A 152 -7.86 10.53 -8.80
N VAL A 153 -8.53 9.44 -9.19
CA VAL A 153 -7.88 8.13 -9.33
C VAL A 153 -6.90 8.15 -10.49
N ARG A 154 -5.73 7.54 -10.30
CA ARG A 154 -4.66 7.47 -11.31
C ARG A 154 -4.16 6.04 -11.46
N LYS A 155 -3.70 5.71 -12.68
CA LYS A 155 -2.98 4.46 -12.94
C LYS A 155 -1.77 4.35 -12.00
N GLY A 156 -1.56 3.18 -11.43
CA GLY A 156 -0.50 2.90 -10.46
C GLY A 156 -0.87 3.20 -9.01
N MET A 157 -2.01 3.83 -8.72
CA MET A 157 -2.49 3.94 -7.34
C MET A 157 -2.84 2.56 -6.79
N VAL A 158 -2.61 2.35 -5.50
CA VAL A 158 -2.94 1.13 -4.76
C VAL A 158 -4.31 1.29 -4.13
N LEU A 159 -5.17 0.28 -4.27
CA LEU A 159 -6.38 0.17 -3.48
C LEU A 159 -5.98 -0.19 -2.05
N ARG A 160 -6.11 0.77 -1.13
CA ARG A 160 -5.70 0.63 0.27
C ARG A 160 -6.82 0.06 1.12
N SER A 161 -8.04 0.54 0.95
CA SER A 161 -9.18 0.06 1.74
C SER A 161 -10.52 0.19 1.03
N VAL A 162 -11.46 -0.64 1.46
CA VAL A 162 -12.88 -0.66 1.06
C VAL A 162 -13.71 -0.56 2.34
N ASP A 163 -14.52 0.49 2.49
CA ASP A 163 -15.30 0.80 3.72
C ASP A 163 -14.48 0.84 5.01
N GLY A 164 -13.22 1.25 4.87
CA GLY A 164 -12.25 1.22 5.97
C GLY A 164 -11.44 -0.06 6.00
N SER A 165 -12.00 -1.22 5.62
CA SER A 165 -11.34 -2.53 5.56
C SER A 165 -10.07 -2.52 4.70
N SER A 166 -8.91 -2.86 5.26
CA SER A 166 -7.63 -2.91 4.55
C SER A 166 -7.66 -3.93 3.41
N MET A 167 -7.26 -3.50 2.21
CA MET A 167 -7.08 -4.35 1.02
C MET A 167 -5.63 -4.78 0.81
N VAL A 168 -4.73 -4.41 1.73
CA VAL A 168 -3.40 -5.02 1.80
C VAL A 168 -3.61 -6.50 2.13
N GLY A 169 -3.03 -7.41 1.35
CA GLY A 169 -3.27 -8.84 1.55
C GLY A 169 -4.40 -9.43 0.70
N ALA A 170 -5.50 -8.68 0.57
CA ALA A 170 -6.73 -9.13 -0.07
C ALA A 170 -6.49 -9.70 -1.46
N ASN A 171 -7.29 -10.71 -1.84
CA ASN A 171 -7.34 -11.22 -3.20
C ASN A 171 -8.36 -10.44 -4.04
N LEU A 172 -8.30 -10.58 -5.38
CA LEU A 172 -9.20 -9.85 -6.26
C LEU A 172 -10.66 -10.28 -6.11
N CYS A 173 -10.92 -11.52 -5.65
CA CYS A 173 -12.25 -11.99 -5.33
C CYS A 173 -12.80 -11.27 -4.09
N ASP A 174 -12.00 -11.09 -3.03
CA ASP A 174 -12.40 -10.35 -1.82
C ASP A 174 -12.81 -8.92 -2.17
N VAL A 175 -12.06 -8.27 -3.07
CA VAL A 175 -12.43 -6.94 -3.60
C VAL A 175 -13.74 -7.00 -4.38
N GLY A 176 -13.90 -8.00 -5.24
CA GLY A 176 -15.14 -8.21 -5.97
C GLY A 176 -16.35 -8.38 -5.03
N SER A 177 -16.19 -9.17 -3.98
CA SER A 177 -17.21 -9.38 -2.94
C SER A 177 -17.50 -8.12 -2.14
N ALA A 178 -16.47 -7.33 -1.78
CA ALA A 178 -16.66 -6.08 -1.04
C ALA A 178 -17.36 -4.99 -1.88
N LEU A 179 -17.23 -5.05 -3.21
CA LEU A 179 -17.95 -4.15 -4.12
C LEU A 179 -19.31 -4.69 -4.55
N HIS A 180 -19.59 -5.96 -4.25
CA HIS A 180 -20.83 -6.59 -4.63
C HIS A 180 -21.99 -6.01 -3.82
N GLY A 181 -23.09 -5.66 -4.49
CA GLY A 181 -24.25 -5.06 -3.85
C GLY A 181 -24.14 -3.57 -3.55
N ALA A 182 -23.03 -2.91 -3.94
CA ALA A 182 -22.94 -1.45 -3.89
C ALA A 182 -24.08 -0.82 -4.72
N SER A 183 -24.78 0.13 -4.11
CA SER A 183 -25.92 0.84 -4.71
C SER A 183 -25.97 2.28 -4.19
N ASP A 184 -26.88 3.11 -4.70
CA ASP A 184 -27.09 4.45 -4.15
C ASP A 184 -27.60 4.42 -2.69
N SER A 185 -28.33 3.37 -2.29
CA SER A 185 -28.79 3.17 -0.92
C SER A 185 -27.74 2.55 0.01
N ALA A 186 -26.72 1.91 -0.56
CA ALA A 186 -25.63 1.24 0.16
C ALA A 186 -24.29 1.53 -0.55
N PRO A 187 -23.78 2.76 -0.46
CA PRO A 187 -22.55 3.15 -1.13
C PRO A 187 -21.32 2.54 -0.44
N VAL A 188 -20.32 2.16 -1.25
CA VAL A 188 -19.05 1.60 -0.79
C VAL A 188 -17.93 2.63 -0.95
N ARG A 189 -17.14 2.87 0.09
CA ARG A 189 -16.06 3.86 0.09
C ARG A 189 -14.72 3.22 -0.26
N LEU A 190 -14.15 3.59 -1.39
CA LEU A 190 -12.85 3.11 -1.86
C LEU A 190 -11.76 4.13 -1.58
N THR A 191 -10.68 3.70 -0.95
CA THR A 191 -9.52 4.56 -0.68
C THR A 191 -8.32 4.07 -1.48
N PHE A 192 -7.82 4.93 -2.35
CA PHE A 192 -6.63 4.73 -3.15
C PHE A 192 -5.46 5.52 -2.57
N THR A 193 -4.23 5.06 -2.71
CA THR A 193 -3.04 5.82 -2.32
C THR A 193 -1.95 5.66 -3.36
N ALA A 194 -0.99 6.59 -3.39
CA ALA A 194 0.19 6.45 -4.23
C ALA A 194 0.96 5.18 -3.83
N TYR A 195 1.50 4.46 -4.82
CA TYR A 195 2.27 3.24 -4.59
C TYR A 195 3.42 3.47 -3.60
N ASP A 196 4.13 4.59 -3.75
CA ASP A 196 5.24 4.98 -2.88
C ASP A 196 4.81 5.12 -1.42
N ASN A 197 3.57 5.53 -1.13
CA ASN A 197 3.09 5.60 0.25
C ASN A 197 2.90 4.22 0.87
N VAL A 198 2.60 3.19 0.08
CA VAL A 198 2.47 1.81 0.59
C VAL A 198 3.84 1.22 0.85
N VAL A 199 4.78 1.42 -0.08
CA VAL A 199 6.18 0.97 0.08
C VAL A 199 6.88 1.75 1.19
N HIS A 200 6.69 3.07 1.30
CA HIS A 200 7.30 3.88 2.34
C HIS A 200 6.63 3.76 3.71
N LEU A 201 5.35 3.42 3.81
CA LEU A 201 4.75 3.08 5.10
C LEU A 201 5.29 1.75 5.61
N ARG A 202 5.44 0.74 4.73
CA ARG A 202 6.15 -0.51 5.04
C ARG A 202 7.61 -0.25 5.41
N ASN A 203 8.31 0.56 4.61
CA ASN A 203 9.68 0.95 4.91
C ASN A 203 9.79 1.79 6.17
N ARG A 204 8.85 2.65 6.55
CA ARG A 204 8.98 3.33 7.87
C ARG A 204 8.84 2.37 9.05
N SER A 205 8.18 1.23 8.86
CA SER A 205 8.17 0.13 9.82
C SER A 205 9.44 -0.74 9.75
N SER A 206 10.13 -0.80 8.60
CA SER A 206 11.31 -1.66 8.37
C SER A 206 12.66 -0.92 8.17
N SER A 207 12.70 0.41 8.04
CA SER A 207 13.87 1.19 7.64
C SER A 207 14.71 1.54 8.85
N LEU A 208 15.46 0.55 9.29
CA LEU A 208 16.91 0.65 9.22
C LEU A 208 17.31 0.05 7.85
N ALA A 209 17.93 0.86 6.98
CA ALA A 209 18.62 0.53 5.71
C ALA A 209 17.90 0.85 4.36
N GLU A 210 18.59 1.67 3.55
CA GLU A 210 18.38 2.08 2.13
C GLU A 210 18.72 0.93 1.14
N SER A 211 18.39 0.92 -0.17
CA SER A 211 18.57 1.92 -1.25
C SER A 211 17.90 1.43 -2.57
N PRO A 212 17.78 2.24 -3.66
CA PRO A 212 16.83 2.02 -4.77
C PRO A 212 17.46 1.62 -6.12
N GLN A 213 16.67 1.08 -7.07
CA GLN A 213 16.79 1.40 -8.52
C GLN A 213 15.63 0.97 -9.44
N LYS A 214 15.55 1.65 -10.61
CA LYS A 214 14.42 1.85 -11.56
C LYS A 214 14.14 0.72 -12.58
N PRO A 215 12.98 0.73 -13.28
CA PRO A 215 12.41 -0.45 -13.93
C PRO A 215 12.19 -0.36 -15.46
N ARG A 216 11.91 -1.53 -16.08
CA ARG A 216 11.00 -1.68 -17.25
C ARG A 216 10.42 -3.11 -17.30
N ALA A 217 9.12 -3.27 -17.59
CA ALA A 217 8.50 -4.30 -18.47
C ALA A 217 6.99 -4.53 -18.20
N SER A 218 6.40 -5.37 -19.08
CA SER A 218 5.01 -5.56 -19.52
C SER A 218 4.01 -6.33 -18.62
N PHE A 219 2.72 -6.30 -18.98
CA PHE A 219 1.49 -6.62 -18.21
C PHE A 219 0.79 -7.93 -18.64
N ARG A 220 0.07 -8.61 -17.71
CA ARG A 220 -0.87 -9.74 -17.95
C ARG A 220 -1.43 -10.27 -16.61
N ASN A 221 -2.54 -9.73 -16.08
CA ASN A 221 -3.46 -10.33 -15.08
C ASN A 221 -4.40 -9.23 -14.58
N THR A 222 -5.60 -9.13 -15.13
CA THR A 222 -6.41 -7.91 -15.09
C THR A 222 -7.85 -8.25 -14.70
N LEU A 223 -8.43 -7.54 -13.73
CA LEU A 223 -9.87 -7.58 -13.44
C LEU A 223 -10.53 -6.32 -14.03
N GLY A 224 -11.27 -6.50 -15.12
CA GLY A 224 -12.12 -5.46 -15.71
C GLY A 224 -13.58 -5.71 -15.35
N ILE A 225 -14.21 -4.73 -14.69
CA ILE A 225 -15.66 -4.75 -14.45
C ILE A 225 -16.32 -4.01 -15.63
N GLY A 226 -17.02 -4.77 -16.49
CA GLY A 226 -17.65 -4.29 -17.72
C GLY A 226 -19.08 -3.73 -17.53
N ALA A 227 -19.50 -2.89 -18.48
CA ALA A 227 -20.56 -1.89 -18.38
C ALA A 227 -22.01 -2.36 -18.67
N VAL A 228 -22.98 -1.64 -18.10
CA VAL A 228 -24.31 -1.38 -18.69
C VAL A 228 -24.64 0.10 -18.49
N LEU A 229 -25.02 0.78 -19.58
CA LEU A 229 -25.45 2.19 -19.61
C LEU A 229 -26.78 2.37 -18.86
N ALA A 230 -26.87 3.38 -18.00
CA ALA A 230 -28.13 4.07 -17.73
C ALA A 230 -27.88 5.52 -17.32
N ALA A 231 -28.82 6.39 -17.68
CA ALA A 231 -28.68 7.80 -17.97
C ALA A 231 -28.29 8.71 -16.79
N LEU A 232 -27.61 9.80 -17.14
CA LEU A 232 -27.57 11.05 -16.36
C LEU A 232 -29.00 11.55 -16.18
N SER A 233 -29.42 11.77 -14.94
CA SER A 233 -30.54 12.66 -14.64
C SER A 233 -29.94 13.94 -14.02
N LEU A 234 -30.31 15.08 -14.62
CA LEU A 234 -29.93 16.44 -14.24
C LEU A 234 -30.31 16.77 -12.79
#